data_AF-A0AAQ1KEM2-F1
#
_entry.id   AF-A0AAQ1KEM2-F1
#
_cell.length_a   1.000
_cell.length_b   1.000
_cell.length_c   1.000
_cell.angle_alpha   90.00
_cell.angle_beta   90.00
_cell.angle_gamma   90.00
#
_symmetry.space_group_name_H-M   'P 1'
#
loop_
_entity.id
_entity.type
_entity.pdbx_description
1 polymer ?
#
loop_
_entity_poly.entity_id
_entity_poly.type
_entity_poly.pdbx_seq_one_letter_code
_entity_poly.pdbx_strand_id
1 'polypeptide(L)'
;MKTLTLAAALFAFAAPLASFAASAPAPVEQYHYGQHLDVKKVLALHEDPGSCQVVQARMDYLDSNGQPHSLAYQKFSSDCNEGG
;
A
#
# COMPACT_ATOMS: atom_id res chain seq x y z
N MET A 1 -64.34 -12.44 -18.66
CA MET A 1 -63.69 -11.42 -19.50
C MET A 1 -62.37 -11.08 -18.83
N LYS A 2 -61.24 -11.38 -19.49
CA LYS A 2 -59.89 -11.45 -18.92
C LYS A 2 -59.22 -10.08 -19.07
N THR A 3 -58.93 -9.40 -17.97
CA THR A 3 -58.09 -8.19 -17.96
C THR A 3 -56.64 -8.61 -17.70
N LEU A 4 -55.80 -8.56 -18.74
CA LEU A 4 -54.36 -8.77 -18.64
C LEU A 4 -53.69 -7.41 -18.47
N THR A 5 -53.28 -7.10 -17.24
CA THR A 5 -52.47 -5.93 -16.90
C THR A 5 -50.99 -6.22 -17.21
N LEU A 6 -50.41 -5.39 -18.09
CA LEU A 6 -48.97 -5.31 -18.35
C LEU A 6 -48.24 -4.83 -17.09
N ALA A 7 -47.21 -5.55 -16.64
CA ALA A 7 -46.22 -5.05 -15.70
C ALA A 7 -44.82 -5.21 -16.32
N ALA A 8 -44.32 -4.14 -16.93
CA ALA A 8 -42.95 -4.06 -17.41
C ALA A 8 -42.03 -3.75 -16.21
N ALA A 9 -41.31 -4.75 -15.71
CA ALA A 9 -40.31 -4.57 -14.66
C ALA A 9 -39.00 -4.04 -15.27
N LEU A 10 -38.76 -2.74 -15.11
CA LEU A 10 -37.47 -2.12 -15.40
C LEU A 10 -36.48 -2.48 -14.28
N PHE A 11 -35.60 -3.44 -14.53
CA PHE A 11 -34.46 -3.72 -13.66
C PHE A 11 -33.43 -2.60 -13.80
N ALA A 12 -33.42 -1.68 -12.84
CA ALA A 12 -32.36 -0.68 -12.70
C ALA A 12 -31.07 -1.38 -12.22
N PHE A 13 -30.11 -1.54 -13.12
CA PHE A 13 -28.78 -2.05 -12.81
C PHE A 13 -27.96 -0.94 -12.13
N ALA A 14 -28.02 -0.86 -10.81
CA ALA A 14 -27.16 0.03 -10.04
C ALA A 14 -25.74 -0.57 -9.98
N ALA A 15 -24.84 -0.07 -10.82
CA ALA A 15 -23.42 -0.39 -10.73
C ALA A 15 -22.83 0.24 -9.46
N PRO A 16 -22.18 -0.52 -8.57
CA PRO A 16 -21.47 0.09 -7.44
C PRO A 16 -20.26 0.85 -7.98
N LEU A 17 -20.29 2.18 -7.85
CA LEU A 17 -19.11 3.01 -8.00
C LEU A 17 -18.16 2.63 -6.86
N ALA A 18 -17.10 1.87 -7.17
CA ALA A 18 -16.03 1.60 -6.23
C ALA A 18 -15.30 2.93 -5.96
N SER A 19 -15.61 3.56 -4.83
CA SER A 19 -14.89 4.74 -4.35
C SER A 19 -13.46 4.32 -3.99
N PHE A 20 -12.49 4.71 -4.81
CA PHE A 20 -11.08 4.65 -4.44
C PHE A 20 -10.84 5.70 -3.35
N ALA A 21 -10.97 5.29 -2.08
CA ALA A 21 -10.54 6.12 -0.97
C ALA A 21 -9.02 6.24 -1.05
N ALA A 22 -8.51 7.40 -1.44
CA ALA A 22 -7.10 7.73 -1.30
C ALA A 22 -6.80 7.74 0.21
N SER A 23 -6.19 6.66 0.70
CA SER A 23 -5.76 6.57 2.08
C SER A 23 -4.73 7.67 2.33
N ALA A 24 -4.94 8.48 3.39
CA ALA A 24 -3.94 9.43 3.83
C ALA A 24 -2.61 8.69 4.08
N PRO A 25 -1.45 9.31 3.81
CA PRO A 25 -0.17 8.67 4.07
C PRO A 25 -0.10 8.25 5.54
N ALA A 26 0.21 6.98 5.78
CA ALA A 26 0.45 6.48 7.13
C ALA A 26 1.60 7.26 7.78
N PRO A 27 1.54 7.55 9.10
CA PRO A 27 2.67 8.14 9.79
C PRO A 27 3.90 7.25 9.62
N VAL A 28 5.07 7.87 9.49
CA VAL A 28 6.34 7.13 9.33
C VAL A 28 6.82 6.68 10.70
N GLU A 29 6.92 5.36 10.88
CA GLU A 29 7.38 4.72 12.10
C GLU A 29 8.88 4.45 12.04
N GLN A 30 9.59 4.57 13.17
CA GLN A 30 11.01 4.25 13.24
C GLN A 30 11.20 2.75 13.52
N TYR A 31 11.91 2.06 12.64
CA TYR A 31 12.30 0.68 12.85
C TYR A 31 13.42 0.57 13.89
N HIS A 32 13.28 -0.43 14.77
CA HIS A 32 14.37 -0.87 15.64
C HIS A 32 14.89 -2.24 15.18
N TYR A 33 16.20 -2.39 15.08
CA TYR A 33 16.81 -3.64 14.63
C TYR A 33 16.38 -4.81 15.53
N GLY A 34 15.83 -5.86 14.90
CA GLY A 34 15.30 -7.03 15.59
C GLY A 34 13.81 -6.95 15.92
N GLN A 35 13.15 -5.82 15.65
CA GLN A 35 11.70 -5.70 15.75
C GLN A 35 11.02 -6.63 14.74
N HIS A 36 10.04 -7.40 15.21
CA HIS A 36 9.21 -8.21 14.33
C HIS A 36 8.21 -7.32 13.60
N LEU A 37 8.13 -7.48 12.28
CA LEU A 37 7.20 -6.75 11.43
C LEU A 37 6.25 -7.74 10.75
N ASP A 38 4.96 -7.44 10.75
CA ASP A 38 3.96 -8.18 9.98
C ASP A 38 3.89 -7.62 8.55
N VAL A 39 4.84 -8.01 7.69
CA VAL A 39 4.89 -7.55 6.31
C VAL A 39 4.25 -8.57 5.39
N LYS A 40 3.09 -8.25 4.81
CA LYS A 40 2.44 -9.08 3.79
C LYS A 40 2.87 -8.70 2.37
N LYS A 41 2.98 -7.40 2.07
CA LYS A 41 3.37 -6.92 0.74
C LYS A 41 4.10 -5.58 0.81
N VAL A 42 5.28 -5.51 0.22
CA VAL A 42 5.99 -4.23 0.02
C VAL A 42 5.33 -3.47 -1.14
N LEU A 43 5.02 -2.20 -0.92
CA LEU A 43 4.41 -1.29 -1.89
C LEU A 43 5.47 -0.42 -2.56
N ALA A 44 6.39 0.14 -1.78
CA ALA A 44 7.46 0.99 -2.27
C ALA A 44 8.68 0.96 -1.34
N LEU A 45 9.85 1.16 -1.93
CA LEU A 45 11.10 1.39 -1.23
C LEU A 45 11.64 2.75 -1.65
N HIS A 46 12.13 3.50 -0.68
CA HIS A 46 12.73 4.81 -0.87
C HIS A 46 14.06 4.82 -0.16
N GLU A 47 15.02 5.52 -0.74
CA GLU A 47 16.37 5.62 -0.23
C GLU A 47 16.87 7.04 -0.44
N ASP A 48 17.46 7.61 0.61
CA ASP A 48 18.16 8.88 0.51
C ASP A 48 19.47 8.70 -0.27
N PRO A 49 19.89 9.71 -1.05
CA PRO A 49 21.11 9.62 -1.84
C PRO A 49 22.34 9.41 -0.95
N GLY A 50 23.27 8.58 -1.41
CA GLY A 50 24.55 8.38 -0.75
C GLY A 50 25.37 7.30 -1.44
N SER A 51 26.70 7.46 -1.48
CA SER A 51 27.60 6.50 -2.13
C SER A 51 28.33 5.67 -1.08
N CYS A 52 28.13 4.35 -1.11
CA CYS A 52 28.83 3.38 -0.27
C CYS A 52 28.94 3.74 1.23
N GLN A 53 27.81 4.15 1.79
CA GLN A 53 27.67 4.60 3.17
C GLN A 53 26.32 4.16 3.73
N VAL A 54 26.13 4.32 5.04
CA VAL A 54 24.82 4.15 5.66
C VAL A 54 23.92 5.32 5.28
N VAL A 55 22.74 5.02 4.78
CA VAL A 55 21.72 5.98 4.34
C VAL A 55 20.39 5.69 5.03
N GLN A 56 19.55 6.71 5.11
CA GLN A 56 18.17 6.57 5.54
C GLN A 56 17.35 5.96 4.40
N ALA A 57 16.52 4.99 4.74
CA ALA A 57 15.59 4.34 3.84
C ALA A 57 14.19 4.35 4.45
N ARG A 58 13.19 4.19 3.58
CA ARG A 58 11.79 4.05 3.95
C ARG A 58 11.14 2.92 3.16
N MET A 59 10.34 2.11 3.84
CA MET A 59 9.55 1.04 3.25
C MET A 59 8.07 1.29 3.51
N ASP A 60 7.30 1.39 2.44
CA ASP A 60 5.85 1.40 2.51
C ASP A 60 5.35 -0.02 2.27
N TYR A 61 4.50 -0.57 3.15
CA TYR A 61 4.04 -1.95 3.07
C TYR A 61 2.60 -2.13 3.54
N LEU A 62 1.99 -3.25 3.16
CA LEU A 62 0.72 -3.73 3.71
C LEU A 62 1.00 -4.83 4.73
N ASP A 63 0.30 -4.78 5.86
CA ASP A 63 0.31 -5.85 6.85
C ASP A 63 -0.61 -7.02 6.49
N SER A 64 -0.68 -8.05 7.34
CA SER A 64 -1.52 -9.22 7.13
C SER A 64 -3.01 -8.87 6.93
N ASN A 65 -3.47 -7.81 7.59
CA ASN A 65 -4.82 -7.26 7.56
C ASN A 65 -5.08 -6.31 6.38
N GLY A 66 -4.06 -6.00 5.58
CA GLY A 66 -4.15 -5.07 4.45
C GLY A 66 -4.09 -3.60 4.86
N GLN A 67 -3.62 -3.27 6.06
CA GLN A 67 -3.42 -1.88 6.48
C GLN A 67 -2.07 -1.36 5.94
N PRO A 68 -2.03 -0.13 5.39
CA PRO A 68 -0.79 0.48 4.93
C PRO A 68 0.02 1.03 6.09
N HIS A 69 1.33 0.77 6.05
CA HIS A 69 2.33 1.23 7.01
C HIS A 69 3.51 1.86 6.27
N SER A 70 4.19 2.79 6.92
CA SER A 70 5.44 3.39 6.43
C SER A 70 6.51 3.31 7.51
N LEU A 71 7.67 2.74 7.17
CA LEU A 71 8.73 2.42 8.12
C LEU A 71 10.05 3.05 7.68
N ALA A 72 10.65 3.86 8.54
CA ALA A 72 11.97 4.45 8.40
C ALA A 72 13.04 3.57 9.06
N TYR A 73 14.13 3.30 8.35
CA TYR A 73 15.26 2.49 8.84
C TYR A 73 16.57 2.91 8.17
N GLN A 74 17.70 2.44 8.69
CA GLN A 74 19.01 2.67 8.07
C GLN A 74 19.51 1.41 7.39
N LYS A 75 20.14 1.57 6.24
CA LYS A 75 20.81 0.50 5.49
C LYS A 75 22.07 1.03 4.82
N PHE A 76 22.93 0.13 4.33
CA PHE A 76 23.95 0.55 3.36
C PHE A 76 23.30 0.92 2.04
N SER A 77 23.80 1.99 1.43
CA SER A 77 23.39 2.46 0.11
C SER A 77 23.42 1.32 -0.91
N SER A 78 22.42 1.30 -1.80
CA SER A 78 22.40 0.36 -2.93
C SER A 78 23.65 0.47 -3.80
N ASP A 79 24.18 1.67 -3.92
CA ASP A 79 25.30 2.02 -4.80
C ASP A 79 26.64 1.48 -4.30
N CYS A 80 26.67 0.88 -3.10
CA CYS A 80 27.85 0.17 -2.56
C CYS A 80 28.02 -1.24 -3.15
N ASN A 81 27.00 -1.78 -3.83
CA ASN A 81 27.00 -3.15 -4.36
C ASN A 81 27.28 -3.23 -5.88
N GLU A 82 27.46 -2.10 -6.56
CA GLU A 82 28.00 -2.05 -7.92
C GLU A 82 29.53 -2.19 -7.85
N GLY A 83 29.99 -3.43 -7.63
CA GLY A 83 31.38 -3.78 -7.36
C GLY A 83 32.43 -2.94 -8.11
N GLY A 84 33.40 -2.43 -7.34
CA GLY A 84 34.61 -1.82 -7.89
C GLY A 84 35.46 -2.77 -8.72
#